data_AF-A0A965LD52-F1
#
_entry.id   AF-A0A965LD52-F1
#
_cell.length_a   1.000
_cell.length_b   1.000
_cell.length_c   1.000
_cell.angle_alpha   90.00
_cell.angle_beta   90.00
_cell.angle_gamma   90.00
#
_symmetry.space_group_name_H-M   'P 1'
#
loop_
_entity.id
_entity.type
_entity.pdbx_description
1 polymer ?
#
loop_
_entity_poly.entity_id
_entity_poly.type
_entity_poly.pdbx_seq_one_letter_code
_entity_poly.pdbx_strand_id
1 'polypeptide(L)'
;MSIRIPAALIAVAAVALGAAACTKTETTEAKQDAAVVGDQTKDAAAQAGEVVESGAMKAAQAVEKGAGKVADHLEANQAEAAAEGKPGAVNPNTDQRVPAPAEH
;
A
#
# COMPACT_ATOMS: atom_id res chain seq x y z
N MET A 1 1.98 1.93 -44.11
CA MET A 1 1.67 2.09 -42.67
C MET A 1 2.91 2.66 -42.02
N SER A 2 2.90 3.96 -41.77
CA SER A 2 4.09 4.72 -41.34
C SER A 2 4.26 4.61 -39.82
N ILE A 3 5.35 3.98 -39.38
CA ILE A 3 5.69 3.82 -37.97
C ILE A 3 6.25 5.15 -37.47
N ARG A 4 5.50 5.84 -36.61
CA ARG A 4 5.95 7.05 -35.91
C ARG A 4 6.65 6.63 -34.61
N ILE A 5 7.98 6.61 -34.63
CA ILE A 5 8.79 6.45 -33.41
C ILE A 5 8.85 7.84 -32.74
N PRO A 6 8.31 8.03 -31.52
CA PRO A 6 8.41 9.32 -30.84
C PRO A 6 9.87 9.59 -30.44
N ALA A 7 10.40 10.69 -30.95
CA ALA A 7 11.73 11.22 -30.69
C ALA A 7 11.84 11.81 -29.27
N ALA A 8 11.79 10.97 -28.23
CA ALA A 8 11.93 11.37 -26.83
C ALA A 8 13.16 10.75 -26.15
N LEU A 9 14.24 10.52 -26.91
CA LEU A 9 15.54 10.08 -26.40
C LEU A 9 16.65 10.94 -27.04
N ILE A 10 16.83 12.17 -26.57
CA ILE A 10 18.00 13.01 -26.89
C ILE A 10 18.40 13.72 -25.58
N ALA A 11 19.27 13.11 -24.78
CA ALA A 11 20.72 13.36 -24.72
C ALA A 11 21.09 14.63 -23.91
N VAL A 12 21.32 14.45 -22.60
CA VAL A 12 22.09 15.41 -21.80
C VAL A 12 23.57 15.09 -22.01
N ALA A 13 24.14 15.60 -23.10
CA ALA A 13 25.59 15.64 -23.31
C ALA A 13 26.07 17.07 -23.06
N ALA A 14 26.18 17.44 -21.79
CA ALA A 14 26.77 18.71 -21.40
C ALA A 14 27.92 18.46 -20.41
N VAL A 15 29.06 17.99 -20.92
CA VAL A 15 30.35 18.30 -20.32
C VAL A 15 31.36 18.46 -21.45
N ALA A 16 31.56 19.70 -21.89
CA ALA A 16 32.73 20.06 -22.67
C ALA A 16 33.96 19.93 -21.75
N LEU A 17 34.66 18.80 -21.86
CA LEU A 17 35.94 18.57 -21.21
C LEU A 17 36.98 19.54 -21.78
N GLY A 18 37.25 20.63 -21.05
CA GLY A 18 38.51 21.36 -21.12
C GLY A 18 39.61 20.46 -20.55
N ALA A 19 40.23 19.66 -21.41
CA ALA A 19 41.32 18.77 -21.05
C ALA A 19 42.56 19.56 -20.59
N ALA A 20 43.08 19.25 -19.39
CA ALA A 20 44.47 18.79 -19.17
C ALA A 20 45.05 19.03 -17.76
N ALA A 21 44.39 19.75 -16.83
CA ALA A 21 45.02 20.09 -15.53
C ALA A 21 44.21 19.78 -14.24
N CYS A 22 42.93 19.42 -14.29
CA CYS A 22 42.10 19.29 -13.07
C CYS A 22 41.65 17.85 -12.71
N THR A 23 42.18 16.83 -13.36
CA THR A 23 41.60 15.46 -13.38
C THR A 23 41.78 14.61 -12.11
N LYS A 24 42.47 15.07 -11.05
CA LYS A 24 42.60 14.27 -9.80
C LYS A 24 41.76 14.83 -8.66
N THR A 25 41.70 16.14 -8.53
CA THR A 25 40.97 16.80 -7.44
C THR A 25 39.47 16.81 -7.73
N GLU A 26 39.05 17.25 -8.92
CA GLU A 26 37.62 17.23 -9.31
C GLU A 26 37.03 15.82 -9.32
N THR A 27 37.82 14.79 -9.66
CA THR A 27 37.32 13.40 -9.66
C THR A 27 37.25 12.81 -8.25
N THR A 28 38.04 13.32 -7.31
CA THR A 28 37.96 12.92 -5.90
C THR A 28 36.77 13.62 -5.23
N GLU A 29 36.58 14.91 -5.50
CA GLU A 29 35.43 15.69 -5.04
C GLU A 29 34.14 15.15 -5.66
N ALA A 30 34.07 14.90 -6.97
CA ALA A 30 32.89 14.31 -7.61
C ALA A 30 32.57 12.90 -7.09
N LYS A 31 33.57 12.10 -6.69
CA LYS A 31 33.35 10.81 -6.05
C LYS A 31 32.85 10.95 -4.61
N GLN A 32 33.34 11.94 -3.86
CA GLN A 32 32.86 12.25 -2.53
C GLN A 32 31.42 12.78 -2.57
N ASP A 33 31.13 13.73 -3.44
CA ASP A 33 29.78 14.27 -3.64
C ASP A 33 28.83 13.17 -4.11
N ALA A 34 29.24 12.31 -5.05
CA ALA A 34 28.43 11.17 -5.46
C ALA A 34 28.20 10.15 -4.33
N ALA A 35 29.18 9.94 -3.45
CA ALA A 35 29.02 9.09 -2.27
C ALA A 35 28.04 9.70 -1.26
N VAL A 36 28.16 11.00 -0.97
CA VAL A 36 27.27 11.72 -0.06
C VAL A 36 25.84 11.78 -0.61
N VAL A 37 25.65 12.10 -1.88
CA VAL A 37 24.34 12.08 -2.56
C VAL A 37 23.79 10.65 -2.62
N GLY A 38 24.65 9.66 -2.85
CA GLY A 38 24.27 8.25 -2.85
C GLY A 38 23.74 7.80 -1.48
N ASP A 39 24.41 8.18 -0.39
CA ASP A 39 23.96 7.86 0.97
C ASP A 39 22.69 8.62 1.35
N GLN A 40 22.59 9.92 1.04
CA GLN A 40 21.35 10.70 1.23
C GLN A 40 20.17 10.09 0.46
N THR A 41 20.41 9.55 -0.73
CA THR A 41 19.38 8.90 -1.54
C THR A 41 18.93 7.58 -0.92
N LYS A 42 19.85 6.79 -0.33
CA LYS A 42 19.49 5.56 0.40
C LYS A 42 18.65 5.88 1.63
N ASP A 43 19.03 6.90 2.39
CA ASP A 43 18.28 7.31 3.59
C ASP A 43 16.88 7.82 3.24
N ALA A 44 16.75 8.59 2.15
CA ALA A 44 15.45 9.04 1.65
C ALA A 44 14.58 7.86 1.16
N ALA A 45 15.18 6.88 0.46
CA ALA A 45 14.48 5.69 0.01
C ALA A 45 14.02 4.80 1.18
N ALA A 46 14.86 4.65 2.21
CA ALA A 46 14.53 3.92 3.43
C ALA A 46 13.35 4.57 4.17
N GLN A 47 13.40 5.89 4.37
CA GLN A 47 12.31 6.66 5.00
C GLN A 47 11.00 6.57 4.19
N ALA A 48 11.09 6.69 2.86
CA ALA A 48 9.91 6.52 2.01
C ALA A 48 9.32 5.11 2.11
N GLY A 49 10.17 4.08 2.16
CA GLY A 49 9.75 2.69 2.38
C GLY A 49 9.01 2.49 3.70
N GLU A 50 9.56 3.05 4.79
CA GLU A 50 8.95 2.97 6.12
C GLU A 50 7.58 3.65 6.18
N VAL A 51 7.43 4.82 5.54
CA VAL A 51 6.14 5.52 5.46
C VAL A 51 5.11 4.70 4.69
N VAL A 52 5.51 4.08 3.58
CA VAL A 52 4.62 3.22 2.78
C VAL A 52 4.20 1.99 3.58
N GLU A 53 5.13 1.33 4.26
CA GLU A 53 4.85 0.16 5.10
C GLU A 53 3.92 0.52 6.27
N SER A 54 4.22 1.61 6.99
CA SER A 54 3.38 2.12 8.07
C SER A 54 1.97 2.48 7.58
N GLY A 55 1.87 3.10 6.41
CA GLY A 55 0.59 3.42 5.77
C GLY A 55 -0.22 2.17 5.42
N ALA A 56 0.43 1.16 4.82
CA ALA A 56 -0.20 -0.11 4.47
C ALA A 56 -0.69 -0.85 5.73
N MET A 57 0.12 -0.91 6.79
CA MET A 57 -0.29 -1.52 8.06
C MET A 57 -1.47 -0.79 8.70
N LYS A 58 -1.49 0.53 8.70
CA LYS A 58 -2.64 1.31 9.21
C LYS A 58 -3.91 1.04 8.42
N ALA A 59 -3.81 0.97 7.09
CA ALA A 59 -4.95 0.65 6.24
C ALA A 59 -5.48 -0.77 6.51
N ALA A 60 -4.58 -1.75 6.62
CA ALA A 60 -4.94 -3.13 6.96
C ALA A 60 -5.64 -3.21 8.32
N GLN A 61 -5.11 -2.55 9.36
CA GLN A 61 -5.74 -2.50 10.68
C GLN A 61 -7.10 -1.80 10.67
N ALA A 62 -7.28 -0.76 9.85
CA ALA A 62 -8.57 -0.08 9.73
C ALA A 62 -9.61 -1.01 9.08
N VAL A 63 -9.22 -1.77 8.05
CA VAL A 63 -10.07 -2.78 7.40
C VAL A 63 -10.41 -3.89 8.38
N GLU A 64 -9.44 -4.43 9.11
CA GLU A 64 -9.65 -5.48 10.12
C GLU A 64 -10.63 -5.02 11.21
N LYS A 65 -10.42 -3.82 11.77
CA LYS A 65 -11.34 -3.25 12.77
C LYS A 65 -12.74 -3.00 12.21
N GLY A 66 -12.82 -2.54 10.96
CA GLY A 66 -14.10 -2.33 10.28
C GLY A 66 -14.85 -3.65 10.05
N ALA A 67 -14.16 -4.67 9.56
CA ALA A 67 -14.72 -6.01 9.35
C ALA A 67 -15.18 -6.65 10.67
N GLY A 68 -14.40 -6.51 11.74
CA GLY A 68 -14.77 -6.96 13.08
C GLY A 68 -16.08 -6.33 13.57
N LYS A 69 -16.21 -5.00 13.46
CA LYS A 69 -17.46 -4.30 13.83
C LYS A 69 -18.67 -4.78 13.02
N VAL A 70 -18.49 -5.04 11.73
CA VAL A 70 -19.57 -5.56 10.88
C VAL A 70 -19.96 -6.97 11.31
N ALA A 71 -18.99 -7.82 11.66
CA ALA A 71 -19.25 -9.14 12.19
C ALA A 71 -20.01 -9.08 13.52
N ASP A 72 -19.57 -8.23 14.46
CA ASP A 72 -20.23 -8.03 15.76
C ASP A 72 -21.69 -7.57 15.58
N HIS A 73 -21.93 -6.62 14.66
CA HIS A 73 -23.27 -6.17 14.33
C HIS A 73 -24.13 -7.27 13.69
N LEU A 74 -23.55 -8.08 12.81
CA LEU A 74 -24.28 -9.19 12.20
C LEU A 74 -24.65 -10.23 13.25
N GLU A 75 -23.74 -10.58 14.15
CA GLU A 75 -24.00 -11.52 15.24
C GLU A 75 -25.11 -11.00 16.17
N ALA A 76 -25.04 -9.74 16.58
CA ALA A 76 -26.08 -9.11 17.40
C ALA A 76 -27.45 -9.11 16.69
N ASN A 77 -27.49 -8.77 15.40
CA ASN A 77 -28.72 -8.78 14.62
C ASN A 77 -29.30 -10.19 14.45
N GLN A 78 -28.44 -11.20 14.25
CA GLN A 78 -28.87 -12.60 14.16
C GLN A 78 -29.39 -13.11 15.50
N ALA A 79 -28.74 -12.73 16.60
CA ALA A 79 -29.16 -13.06 17.96
C ALA A 79 -30.54 -12.46 18.28
N GLU A 80 -30.73 -11.17 17.99
CA GLU A 80 -32.01 -10.48 18.17
C GLU A 80 -33.10 -11.09 17.29
N ALA A 81 -32.81 -11.30 16.00
CA ALA A 81 -33.75 -11.91 15.07
C ALA A 81 -34.13 -13.33 15.49
N ALA A 82 -33.17 -14.11 16.00
CA ALA A 82 -33.45 -15.45 16.52
C ALA A 82 -34.28 -15.41 17.80
N ALA A 83 -34.04 -14.46 18.69
CA ALA A 83 -34.85 -14.25 19.91
C ALA A 83 -36.29 -13.83 19.59
N GLU A 84 -36.47 -13.06 18.52
CA GLU A 84 -37.79 -12.70 17.97
C GLU A 84 -38.46 -13.84 17.17
N GLY A 85 -37.77 -14.98 17.00
CA GLY A 85 -38.29 -16.11 16.22
C GLY A 85 -38.40 -15.81 14.73
N LYS A 86 -37.61 -14.87 14.20
CA LYS A 86 -37.59 -14.55 12.76
C LYS A 86 -37.03 -15.74 11.97
N PRO A 87 -37.79 -16.30 11.01
CA PRO A 87 -37.34 -17.41 10.18
C PRO A 87 -35.99 -17.16 9.50
N GLY A 88 -35.14 -18.17 9.50
CA GLY A 88 -33.83 -18.15 8.85
C GLY A 88 -32.72 -17.47 9.64
N ALA A 89 -33.03 -16.73 10.71
CA ALA A 89 -32.03 -16.18 11.62
C ALA A 89 -31.25 -17.30 12.32
N VAL A 90 -29.95 -17.11 12.57
CA VAL A 90 -29.10 -18.09 13.27
C VAL A 90 -29.12 -17.80 14.76
N ASN A 91 -29.50 -18.78 15.58
CA ASN A 91 -29.46 -18.67 17.03
C ASN A 91 -28.02 -18.90 17.52
N PRO A 92 -27.36 -17.92 18.15
CA PRO A 92 -25.97 -18.04 18.59
C PRO A 92 -25.78 -19.03 19.75
N ASN A 93 -26.85 -19.41 20.46
CA ASN A 93 -26.76 -20.39 21.56
C ASN A 93 -26.84 -21.84 21.07
N THR A 94 -27.35 -22.06 19.86
CA THR A 94 -27.60 -23.41 19.34
C THR A 94 -27.01 -23.66 17.96
N ASP A 95 -26.46 -22.64 17.30
CA ASP A 95 -25.98 -22.64 15.91
C ASP A 95 -27.01 -23.14 14.89
N GLN A 96 -28.29 -23.11 15.25
CA GLN A 96 -29.38 -23.54 14.38
C GLN A 96 -30.15 -22.35 13.83
N ARG A 97 -30.65 -22.50 12.61
CA ARG A 97 -31.57 -21.53 12.01
C ARG A 97 -32.95 -21.66 12.63
N VAL A 98 -33.60 -20.53 12.86
CA VAL A 98 -35.02 -20.51 13.22
C VAL A 98 -35.84 -21.04 12.05
N PRO A 99 -36.71 -22.04 12.24
CA PRO A 99 -37.51 -22.62 11.18
C PRO A 99 -38.55 -21.62 10.65
N ALA A 100 -38.92 -21.79 9.37
CA ALA A 100 -40.04 -21.05 8.80
C ALA A 100 -41.38 -21.54 9.38
N PRO A 101 -42.38 -20.64 9.55
CA PRO A 101 -43.73 -21.07 9.93
C PRO A 101 -44.27 -22.03 8.87
N ALA A 102 -44.97 -23.07 9.33
CA ALA A 102 -45.62 -24.02 8.43
C ALA A 102 -46.70 -23.29 7.61
N GLU A 103 -46.64 -23.38 6.30
CA GLU A 103 -47.73 -22.91 5.43
C GLU A 103 -48.91 -23.88 5.58
N HIS A 104 -50.07 -23.36 5.98
CA HIS A 104 -51.32 -24.10 6.15
C HIS A 104 -52.33 -23.73 5.07
#